data_AF-A0ABD0QGZ5-F1
#
_entry.id   AF-A0ABD0QGZ5-F1
#
_cell.length_a   1.000
_cell.length_b   1.000
_cell.length_c   1.000
_cell.angle_alpha   90.00
_cell.angle_beta   90.00
_cell.angle_gamma   90.00
#
_symmetry.space_group_name_H-M   'P 1'
#
loop_
_entity.id
_entity.type
_entity.pdbx_description
1 polymer ?
#
loop_
_entity_poly.entity_id
_entity_poly.type
_entity_poly.pdbx_seq_one_letter_code
_entity_poly.pdbx_strand_id
1 'polypeptide(L)' 'EIDPPFNLTYIMLNESIGEVGRSILVSWLYPIESLVNEGLIMLVYDLRYRNLAQTDNWR' A
#
# COMPACT_ATOMS: atom_id res chain seq x y z
N GLU A 1 -6.23 -19.71 3.42
CA GLU A 1 -5.59 -18.40 3.65
C GLU A 1 -6.01 -17.50 2.49
N ILE A 2 -6.26 -16.20 2.72
CA ILE A 2 -6.56 -15.27 1.63
C ILE A 2 -5.24 -14.84 1.02
N ASP A 3 -5.10 -14.90 -0.30
CA ASP A 3 -3.88 -14.48 -0.98
C ASP A 3 -3.56 -13.00 -0.69
N PRO A 4 -2.27 -12.62 -0.63
CA PRO A 4 -1.89 -11.23 -0.39
C PRO A 4 -2.31 -10.33 -1.56
N PRO A 5 -2.44 -9.00 -1.34
CA PRO A 5 -2.58 -8.05 -2.43
C PRO A 5 -1.36 -8.13 -3.35
N PHE A 6 -1.58 -7.93 -4.66
CA PHE A 6 -0.52 -8.02 -5.66
C PHE A 6 -0.41 -6.74 -6.49
N ASN A 7 0.67 -6.63 -7.27
CA ASN A 7 0.96 -5.47 -8.12
C ASN A 7 1.05 -4.14 -7.32
N LEU A 8 1.85 -4.16 -6.24
CA LEU A 8 2.10 -2.99 -5.41
C LEU A 8 2.90 -1.95 -6.19
N THR A 9 2.29 -0.81 -6.46
CA THR A 9 2.90 0.32 -7.17
C THR A 9 2.84 1.58 -6.34
N TYR A 10 3.71 2.54 -6.64
CA TYR A 10 3.72 3.84 -5.96
C TYR A 10 3.96 4.99 -6.92
N ILE A 11 3.39 6.14 -6.61
CA ILE A 11 3.58 7.41 -7.34
C ILE A 11 3.89 8.50 -6.33
N MET A 12 4.92 9.30 -6.60
CA MET A 12 5.26 10.45 -5.77
C MET A 12 4.31 11.62 -6.09
N LEU A 13 3.54 12.07 -5.10
CA LEU A 13 2.53 13.12 -5.28
C LEU A 13 3.10 14.52 -5.07
N ASN A 14 4.12 14.66 -4.23
CA ASN A 14 4.92 15.87 -4.13
C ASN A 14 6.40 15.52 -4.23
N GLU A 15 7.12 16.26 -5.06
CA GLU A 15 8.58 16.18 -5.20
C GLU A 15 9.30 17.27 -4.41
N SER A 16 8.56 18.10 -3.66
CA SER A 16 9.15 19.20 -2.90
C SER A 16 10.05 18.65 -1.80
N ILE A 17 11.36 18.86 -1.99
CA ILE A 17 12.38 18.61 -0.97
C ILE A 17 12.29 19.79 0.01
N GLY A 18 11.47 19.67 1.06
CA GLY A 18 11.24 20.75 2.03
C GLY A 18 10.22 20.43 3.12
N GLU A 19 9.86 21.46 3.91
CA GLU A 19 9.17 21.40 5.22
C GLU A 19 7.80 20.69 5.27
N VAL A 20 7.19 20.37 4.12
CA VAL A 20 5.82 19.81 4.03
C VAL A 20 5.82 18.26 4.05
N GLY A 21 6.99 17.62 4.05
CA GLY A 21 7.11 16.17 3.98
C GLY A 21 6.80 15.63 2.58
N ARG A 22 7.17 14.37 2.31
CA ARG A 22 6.93 13.70 1.02
C ARG A 22 5.63 12.92 1.07
N SER A 23 4.78 13.11 0.07
CA SER A 23 3.54 12.34 -0.07
C SER A 23 3.67 11.34 -1.22
N ILE A 24 3.21 10.12 -0.98
CA ILE A 24 3.17 9.04 -1.98
C ILE A 24 1.76 8.47 -2.05
N LEU A 25 1.32 8.14 -3.25
CA LEU A 25 0.16 7.28 -3.48
C LEU A 25 0.66 5.85 -3.65
N VAL A 26 0.08 4.91 -2.91
CA VAL A 26 0.37 3.48 -3.03
C VAL A 26 -0.89 2.79 -3.52
N SER A 27 -0.75 1.90 -4.51
CA SER A 27 -1.87 1.14 -5.08
C SER A 27 -1.52 -0.33 -5.23
N TRP A 28 -2.55 -1.19 -5.18
CA TRP A 28 -2.45 -2.64 -5.33
C TRP A 28 -3.76 -3.17 -5.93
N LEU A 29 -3.74 -4.43 -6.35
CA LEU A 29 -4.92 -5.15 -6.85
C LEU A 29 -5.46 -6.14 -5.81
N TYR A 30 -6.76 -6.41 -5.88
CA TYR A 30 -7.42 -7.37 -5.01
C TYR A 30 -7.14 -8.80 -5.48
N PRO A 31 -6.77 -9.72 -4.58
CA PRO A 31 -6.53 -11.13 -4.92
C PRO A 31 -7.79 -11.83 -5.47
N ILE A 32 -8.98 -11.41 -5.03
CA ILE A 32 -10.26 -12.00 -5.42
C ILE A 32 -11.27 -10.87 -5.67
N GLU A 33 -11.08 -10.14 -6.77
CA GLU A 33 -11.87 -8.95 -7.10
C GLU A 33 -13.39 -9.23 -7.17
N SER A 34 -13.81 -10.38 -7.70
CA SER A 34 -15.24 -10.74 -7.84
C SER A 34 -15.98 -10.77 -6.49
N LEU A 35 -15.43 -11.45 -5.50
CA LEU A 35 -16.05 -11.57 -4.17
C LEU A 35 -16.12 -10.21 -3.45
N VAL A 36 -15.12 -9.36 -3.66
CA VAL A 36 -15.09 -8.00 -3.09
C VAL A 36 -16.16 -7.13 -3.78
N ASN A 37 -16.23 -7.16 -5.11
CA ASN A 37 -17.19 -6.37 -5.89
C ASN A 37 -18.64 -6.79 -5.66
N GLU A 38 -18.88 -8.09 -5.42
CA GLU A 38 -20.19 -8.63 -5.05
C GLU A 38 -20.55 -8.40 -3.57
N GLY A 39 -19.65 -7.80 -2.78
CA GLY A 39 -19.87 -7.50 -1.36
C GLY A 39 -19.90 -8.73 -0.46
N LEU A 40 -19.43 -9.88 -0.94
CA LEU A 40 -19.43 -11.15 -0.22
C LEU A 40 -18.31 -11.23 0.82
N ILE A 41 -17.25 -10.45 0.63
CA ILE A 41 -16.12 -10.35 1.56
C ILE A 41 -15.69 -8.90 1.74
N MET A 42 -15.04 -8.64 2.87
CA MET A 42 -14.33 -7.39 3.14
C MET A 42 -12.86 -7.71 3.38
N LEU A 43 -11.97 -7.02 2.67
CA LEU A 43 -10.54 -7.14 2.85
C LEU A 43 -10.05 -5.99 3.72
N VAL A 44 -9.28 -6.32 4.75
CA VAL A 44 -8.61 -5.36 5.63
C VAL A 44 -7.12 -5.50 5.41
N TYR A 45 -6.45 -4.39 5.09
CA TYR A 45 -5.03 -4.36 4.77
C TYR A 45 -4.24 -3.62 5.84
N ASP A 46 -3.07 -4.15 6.15
CA ASP A 46 -2.05 -3.46 6.94
C ASP A 46 -0.93 -2.99 6.01
N LEU A 47 -0.78 -1.68 5.87
CA LEU A 47 0.26 -1.08 5.03
C LEU A 47 1.43 -0.69 5.92
N ARG A 48 2.57 -1.34 5.70
CA ARG A 48 3.81 -1.07 6.43
C ARG A 48 4.86 -0.48 5.52
N TYR A 49 5.64 0.45 6.05
CA TYR A 49 6.74 1.09 5.32
C TYR A 49 7.97 1.26 6.19
N ARG A 50 9.13 1.32 5.55
CA ARG A 50 10.40 1.63 6.23
C ARG A 50 11.34 2.38 5.30
N ASN A 51 12.32 3.04 5.89
CA ASN A 51 13.48 3.46 5.12
C ASN A 51 14.32 2.23 4.76
N LEU A 52 14.82 2.15 3.52
CA LEU A 52 15.65 1.02 3.08
C LEU A 52 16.90 0.84 3.96
N ALA A 53 17.48 1.93 4.46
CA ALA A 53 18.64 1.93 5.36
C ALA A 53 18.31 1.54 6.80
N GLN A 54 17.03 1.45 7.18
CA GLN A 54 16.58 1.05 8.52
C GLN A 54 15.80 -0.27 8.41
N THR A 55 16.50 -1.41 8.48
CA THR A 55 15.95 -2.75 8.21
C THR A 55 14.83 -3.18 9.14
N ASP A 56 14.88 -2.77 10.40
CA ASP A 56 13.99 -3.28 11.46
C ASP A 56 12.95 -2.25 11.91
N ASN A 57 12.99 -1.03 11.35
CA ASN A 57 12.13 0.08 11.74
C ASN A 57 10.92 0.22 10.82
N TRP A 58 10.09 -0.81 10.79
CA TRP A 58 8.81 -0.79 10.07
C TRP A 58 7.78 0.04 10.83
N ARG A 59 7.25 1.05 10.15
CA ARG A 59 6.07 1.80 10.58
C ARG A 59 4.82 1.28 9.91
#